data_AF-G5A1Y8-F1
#
_entry.id   AF-G5A1Y8-F1
#
_cell.length_a   1.000
_cell.length_b   1.000
_cell.length_c   1.000
_cell.angle_alpha   90.00
_cell.angle_beta   90.00
_cell.angle_gamma   90.00
#
_symmetry.space_group_name_H-M   'P 1'
#
loop_
_entity.id
_entity.type
_entity.pdbx_description
1 polymer ?
#
loop_
_entity_poly.entity_id
_entity_poly.type
_entity_poly.pdbx_seq_one_letter_code
_entity_poly.pdbx_strand_id
1 'polypeptide(L)'
;EPVLLLWDDFSGHWTAEVLAYAASIRVVLLKVPPHATSVCQPADVAWNHPFKTWLRRSWLENIQRQLVQPREAEAKFKLTPPGRAGMCHWIRASWESLSSDTIANGYKKCDL
;
A
#
# COMPACT_ATOMS: atom_id res chain seq x y z
N GLU A 1 -22.29 -2.57 -15.87
CA GLU A 1 -22.33 -3.27 -14.58
C GLU A 1 -21.78 -2.35 -13.50
N PRO A 2 -22.32 -2.35 -12.27
CA PRO A 2 -21.77 -1.58 -11.16
C PRO A 2 -20.44 -2.18 -10.68
N VAL A 3 -19.54 -1.34 -10.19
CA VAL A 3 -18.25 -1.77 -9.60
C VAL A 3 -18.42 -1.88 -8.09
N LEU A 4 -18.00 -3.00 -7.50
CA LEU A 4 -17.98 -3.17 -6.04
C LEU A 4 -16.63 -2.70 -5.48
N LEU A 5 -16.65 -1.85 -4.45
CA LEU A 5 -15.46 -1.44 -3.71
C LEU A 5 -15.61 -1.84 -2.23
N LEU A 6 -14.75 -2.74 -1.79
CA LEU A 6 -14.65 -3.13 -0.38
C LEU A 6 -13.78 -2.13 0.37
N TRP A 7 -14.38 -1.46 1.36
CA TRP A 7 -13.73 -0.37 2.09
C TRP A 7 -13.75 -0.63 3.60
N ASP A 8 -12.67 -0.26 4.28
CA ASP A 8 -12.58 -0.35 5.73
C ASP A 8 -13.53 0.63 6.45
N ASP A 9 -13.66 0.47 7.77
CA ASP A 9 -14.53 1.29 8.63
C ASP A 9 -13.94 2.68 8.99
N PHE A 10 -12.92 3.17 8.28
CA PHE A 10 -12.44 4.52 8.53
C PHE A 10 -13.54 5.54 8.19
N SER A 11 -13.90 6.36 9.18
CA SER A 11 -15.02 7.32 9.09
C SER A 11 -14.97 8.24 7.86
N GLY A 12 -13.78 8.61 7.39
CA GLY A 12 -13.61 9.44 6.18
C GLY A 12 -14.07 8.78 4.88
N HIS A 13 -14.23 7.45 4.85
CA HIS A 13 -14.75 6.71 3.70
C HIS A 13 -16.30 6.72 3.61
N TRP A 14 -16.97 7.11 4.70
CA TRP A 14 -18.42 6.96 4.85
C TRP A 14 -19.14 8.31 5.02
N THR A 15 -18.53 9.42 4.57
CA THR A 15 -19.16 10.73 4.55
C THR A 15 -20.24 10.82 3.48
N ALA A 16 -21.21 11.71 3.65
CA ALA A 16 -22.31 11.89 2.69
C ALA A 16 -21.78 12.23 1.28
N GLU A 17 -20.72 13.02 1.19
CA GLU A 17 -20.07 13.41 -0.05
C GLU A 17 -19.44 12.21 -0.76
N VAL A 18 -18.77 11.32 -0.02
CA VAL A 18 -18.16 10.10 -0.59
C VAL A 18 -19.23 9.14 -1.08
N LEU A 19 -20.30 8.92 -0.30
CA LEU A 19 -21.42 8.07 -0.70
C LEU A 19 -22.12 8.60 -1.97
N ALA A 20 -22.39 9.91 -2.02
CA ALA A 20 -22.99 10.56 -3.18
C ALA A 20 -22.08 10.46 -4.41
N TYR A 21 -20.78 10.65 -4.24
CA TYR A 21 -19.83 10.54 -5.33
C TYR A 21 -19.73 9.09 -5.85
N ALA A 22 -19.62 8.10 -4.98
CA ALA A 22 -19.60 6.68 -5.38
C ALA A 22 -20.86 6.30 -6.17
N ALA A 23 -22.05 6.74 -5.73
CA ALA A 23 -23.29 6.55 -6.46
C ALA A 23 -23.25 7.20 -7.86
N SER A 24 -22.71 8.43 -7.96
CA SER A 24 -22.59 9.16 -9.24
C SER A 24 -21.73 8.44 -10.27
N ILE A 25 -20.75 7.65 -9.84
CA ILE A 25 -19.86 6.86 -10.70
C ILE A 25 -20.25 5.37 -10.77
N ARG A 26 -21.43 5.00 -10.26
CA ARG A 26 -21.95 3.61 -10.21
C ARG A 26 -21.03 2.63 -9.47
N VAL A 27 -20.40 3.10 -8.40
CA VAL A 27 -19.63 2.28 -7.46
C VAL A 27 -20.50 1.96 -6.26
N VAL A 28 -20.61 0.67 -5.93
CA VAL A 28 -21.25 0.17 -4.72
C VAL A 28 -20.17 0.01 -3.66
N LEU A 29 -20.31 0.73 -2.54
CA LEU A 29 -19.39 0.62 -1.41
C LEU A 29 -19.88 -0.48 -0.46
N LEU A 30 -19.01 -1.45 -0.18
CA LEU A 30 -19.27 -2.50 0.79
C LEU A 30 -18.33 -2.34 1.97
N LYS A 31 -18.92 -2.26 3.16
CA LYS A 31 -18.19 -2.04 4.39
C LYS A 31 -17.59 -3.34 4.91
N VAL A 32 -16.29 -3.35 5.12
CA VAL A 32 -15.62 -4.45 5.84
C VAL A 32 -16.01 -4.36 7.32
N PRO A 33 -16.38 -5.49 7.97
CA PRO A 33 -16.72 -5.47 9.39
C PRO A 33 -15.59 -4.86 10.23
N PRO A 34 -15.90 -4.08 11.28
CA PRO A 34 -14.89 -3.52 12.17
C PRO A 34 -13.97 -4.61 12.71
N HIS A 35 -12.66 -4.31 12.74
CA HIS A 35 -11.61 -5.24 13.21
C HIS A 35 -11.44 -6.55 12.40
N ALA A 36 -12.11 -6.70 11.25
CA ALA A 36 -12.02 -7.89 10.40
C ALA A 36 -11.17 -7.69 9.14
N THR A 37 -10.47 -6.56 9.01
CA THR A 37 -9.74 -6.19 7.80
C THR A 37 -8.68 -7.23 7.39
N SER A 38 -8.01 -7.83 8.37
CA SER A 38 -7.00 -8.88 8.15
C SER A 38 -7.55 -10.20 7.58
N VAL A 39 -8.87 -10.38 7.55
CA VAL A 39 -9.55 -11.60 7.08
C VAL A 39 -10.45 -11.31 5.90
N CYS A 40 -11.15 -10.17 5.91
CA CYS A 40 -12.20 -9.85 4.96
C CYS A 40 -11.79 -8.80 3.91
N GLN A 41 -10.65 -8.11 4.07
CA GLN A 41 -10.17 -7.16 3.05
C GLN A 41 -9.06 -7.79 2.23
N PRO A 42 -9.27 -8.04 0.92
CA PRO A 42 -8.26 -8.64 0.04
C PRO A 42 -6.89 -7.94 0.08
N ALA A 43 -6.89 -6.62 0.23
CA ALA A 43 -5.67 -5.83 0.35
C ALA A 43 -4.81 -6.22 1.53
N ASP A 44 -5.39 -6.29 2.72
CA ASP A 44 -4.69 -6.69 3.94
C ASP A 44 -4.38 -8.19 3.98
N VAL A 45 -5.24 -9.01 3.36
CA VAL A 45 -5.08 -10.46 3.30
C VAL A 45 -3.91 -10.88 2.40
N ALA A 46 -3.67 -10.18 1.29
CA ALA A 46 -2.74 -10.65 0.26
C ALA A 46 -1.63 -9.69 -0.13
N TRP A 47 -1.92 -8.47 -0.59
CA TRP A 47 -0.90 -7.65 -1.26
C TRP A 47 -0.26 -6.56 -0.41
N ASN A 48 -0.89 -6.08 0.66
CA ASN A 48 -0.28 -5.06 1.53
C ASN A 48 1.01 -5.56 2.21
N HIS A 49 1.07 -6.82 2.61
CA HIS A 49 2.27 -7.41 3.19
C HIS A 49 3.46 -7.47 2.20
N PRO A 50 3.35 -8.14 1.04
CA PRO A 50 4.45 -8.15 0.07
C PRO A 50 4.79 -6.75 -0.46
N PHE A 51 3.80 -5.87 -0.65
CA PHE A 51 4.05 -4.48 -1.02
C PHE A 51 4.93 -3.75 0.01
N LYS A 52 4.57 -3.82 1.30
CA LYS A 52 5.37 -3.23 2.39
C LYS A 52 6.75 -3.89 2.52
N THR A 53 6.86 -5.17 2.17
CA THR A 53 8.14 -5.90 2.15
C THR A 53 9.09 -5.33 1.10
N TRP A 54 8.59 -5.06 -0.11
CA TRP A 54 9.36 -4.40 -1.17
C TRP A 54 9.78 -2.98 -0.79
N LEU A 55 8.88 -2.17 -0.23
CA LEU A 55 9.22 -0.84 0.29
C LEU A 55 10.32 -0.90 1.35
N ARG A 56 10.22 -1.86 2.28
CA ARG A 56 11.24 -2.07 3.32
C ARG A 56 12.59 -2.43 2.71
N ARG A 57 12.61 -3.25 1.67
CA ARG A 57 13.83 -3.59 0.94
C ARG A 57 14.48 -2.34 0.32
N SER A 58 13.71 -1.50 -0.38
CA SER A 58 14.24 -0.25 -0.95
C SER A 58 14.82 0.69 0.11
N TRP A 59 14.18 0.76 1.28
CA TRP A 59 14.69 1.51 2.43
C TRP A 59 16.03 0.97 2.95
N LEU A 60 16.14 -0.35 3.12
CA LEU A 60 17.38 -0.99 3.58
C LEU A 60 18.52 -0.79 2.58
N GLU A 61 18.25 -0.99 1.28
CA GLU A 61 19.24 -0.77 0.21
C GLU A 61 19.68 0.70 0.14
N ASN A 62 18.78 1.65 0.41
CA ASN A 62 19.13 3.08 0.49
C ASN A 62 20.05 3.37 1.68
N ILE A 63 19.75 2.83 2.86
CA ILE A 63 20.61 2.99 4.04
C ILE A 63 21.98 2.38 3.78
N GLN A 64 22.03 1.14 3.30
CA GLN A 64 23.28 0.43 3.00
C GLN A 64 24.14 1.21 2.01
N ARG A 65 23.55 1.76 0.94
CA ARG A 65 24.27 2.60 -0.02
C ARG A 65 24.88 3.84 0.62
N GLN A 66 24.17 4.52 1.53
CA GLN A 66 24.72 5.68 2.23
C GLN A 66 25.79 5.31 3.27
N LEU A 67 25.69 4.11 3.84
CA LEU A 67 26.66 3.61 4.81
C LEU A 67 28.02 3.30 4.18
N VAL A 68 28.05 2.84 2.93
CA VAL A 68 29.30 2.50 2.21
C VAL A 68 29.91 3.66 1.45
N GLN A 69 29.21 4.79 1.32
CA GLN A 69 29.76 5.98 0.66
C GLN A 69 30.97 6.53 1.45
N PRO A 70 32.10 6.82 0.78
CA PRO A 70 33.25 7.46 1.40
C PRO A 70 32.87 8.78 2.07
N ARG A 71 33.51 9.08 3.19
CA ARG A 71 33.31 10.31 3.95
C ARG A 71 34.66 10.89 4.35
N GLU A 72 34.69 12.20 4.53
CA GLU A 72 35.78 12.90 5.22
C GLU A 72 36.05 12.23 6.58
N ALA A 73 37.31 12.16 7.01
CA ALA A 73 37.75 11.36 8.15
C ALA A 73 37.02 11.67 9.48
N GLU A 74 36.49 12.88 9.63
CA GLU A 74 35.78 13.35 10.83
C GLU A 74 34.26 13.51 10.62
N ALA A 75 33.76 13.27 9.41
CA ALA A 75 32.34 13.44 9.11
C ALA A 75 31.51 12.29 9.70
N LYS A 76 30.65 12.64 10.66
CA LYS A 76 29.64 11.71 11.22
C LYS A 76 28.62 11.33 10.16
N PHE A 77 28.18 10.07 10.19
CA PHE A 77 27.09 9.63 9.34
C PHE A 77 25.80 10.40 9.67
N LYS A 78 25.16 10.93 8.62
CA LYS A 78 23.82 11.50 8.69
C LYS A 78 22.96 10.85 7.62
N LEU A 79 21.93 10.13 8.05
CA LEU A 79 20.98 9.51 7.14
C LEU A 79 20.23 10.59 6.35
N THR A 80 20.25 10.46 5.03
CA THR A 80 19.43 11.27 4.13
C THR A 80 18.19 10.47 3.72
N PRO A 81 16.98 10.89 4.09
CA PRO A 81 15.77 10.20 3.66
C PRO A 81 15.57 10.38 2.14
N PRO A 82 14.85 9.46 1.47
CA PRO A 82 14.46 9.70 0.09
C PRO A 82 13.58 10.95 0.02
N GLY A 83 13.80 11.79 -0.99
CA GLY A 83 12.83 12.83 -1.34
C GLY A 83 11.54 12.22 -1.89
N ARG A 84 10.53 13.07 -2.14
CA ARG A 84 9.22 12.65 -2.68
C ARG A 84 9.35 11.82 -3.96
N ALA A 85 10.19 12.25 -4.90
CA ALA A 85 10.42 11.52 -6.14
C ALA A 85 10.99 10.11 -5.91
N GLY A 86 11.93 9.97 -4.97
CA GLY A 86 12.49 8.67 -4.59
C GLY A 86 11.43 7.76 -3.95
N MET A 87 10.60 8.31 -3.06
CA MET A 87 9.48 7.57 -2.47
C MET A 87 8.47 7.11 -3.52
N CYS A 88 8.08 7.99 -4.46
CA CYS A 88 7.17 7.62 -5.55
C CYS A 88 7.77 6.50 -6.42
N HIS A 89 9.07 6.54 -6.69
CA HIS A 89 9.75 5.48 -7.41
C HIS A 89 9.69 4.15 -6.64
N TRP A 90 9.92 4.15 -5.32
CA TRP A 90 9.83 2.94 -4.50
C TRP A 90 8.42 2.38 -4.43
N ILE A 91 7.40 3.23 -4.29
CA ILE A 91 5.98 2.84 -4.30
C ILE A 91 5.66 2.15 -5.62
N ARG A 92 6.03 2.79 -6.74
CA ARG A 92 5.81 2.22 -8.08
C ARG A 92 6.50 0.88 -8.25
N ALA A 93 7.80 0.80 -7.94
CA ALA A 93 8.55 -0.44 -8.07
C ALA A 93 8.00 -1.57 -7.18
N SER A 94 7.56 -1.23 -5.96
CA SER A 94 6.93 -2.19 -5.04
C SER A 94 5.61 -2.72 -5.57
N TRP A 95 4.80 -1.86 -6.22
CA TRP A 95 3.56 -2.26 -6.88
C TRP A 95 3.82 -3.14 -8.10
N GLU A 96 4.76 -2.75 -8.97
CA GLU A 96 5.16 -3.53 -10.16
C GLU A 96 5.77 -4.88 -9.80
N SER A 97 6.25 -5.06 -8.58
CA SER A 97 6.78 -6.33 -8.07
C SER A 97 5.70 -7.31 -7.57
N LEU A 98 4.44 -6.89 -7.50
CA LEU A 98 3.32 -7.76 -7.15
C LEU A 98 2.84 -8.54 -8.37
N SER A 99 2.57 -9.84 -8.21
CA SER A 99 1.95 -10.62 -9.27
C SER A 99 0.43 -10.44 -9.30
N SER A 100 -0.16 -10.52 -10.49
CA SER A 100 -1.62 -10.59 -10.64
C SER A 100 -2.23 -11.75 -9.84
N ASP A 101 -1.49 -12.86 -9.69
CA ASP A 101 -1.91 -14.00 -8.86
C ASP A 101 -2.00 -13.64 -7.38
N THR A 102 -1.08 -12.81 -6.86
CA THR A 102 -1.15 -12.34 -5.47
C THR A 102 -2.45 -11.56 -5.24
N ILE A 103 -2.83 -10.71 -6.19
CA ILE A 103 -4.06 -9.94 -6.12
C ILE A 103 -5.27 -10.87 -6.21
N ALA A 104 -5.33 -11.73 -7.23
CA ALA A 104 -6.44 -12.64 -7.45
C ALA A 104 -6.66 -13.62 -6.27
N ASN A 105 -5.58 -14.15 -5.69
CA ASN A 105 -5.66 -15.04 -4.54
C ASN A 105 -6.12 -14.31 -3.26
N GLY A 106 -5.90 -13.00 -3.16
CA GLY A 106 -6.43 -12.18 -2.07
C GLY A 106 -7.95 -12.12 -2.07
N TYR A 107 -8.55 -11.93 -3.26
CA TYR A 107 -10.01 -11.97 -3.41
C TYR A 107 -10.56 -13.37 -3.10
N LYS A 108 -9.99 -14.41 -3.71
CA LYS A 108 -10.39 -15.81 -3.45
C LYS A 108 -10.35 -16.18 -1.96
N LYS A 109 -9.34 -15.72 -1.23
CA LYS A 109 -9.19 -16.00 0.20
C LYS A 109 -10.20 -15.27 1.08
N CYS A 110 -10.83 -14.21 0.57
CA CYS A 110 -11.92 -13.50 1.21
C CYS A 110 -13.30 -13.99 0.73
N ASP A 111 -13.37 -15.08 -0.02
CA ASP A 111 -14.58 -15.62 -0.65
C ASP A 111 -15.26 -14.62 -1.63
N LEU A 112 -14.44 -13.87 -2.38
CA LEU A 112 -14.84 -12.87 -3.38
C LEU A 112 -14.38 -13.20 -4.80
#